data_AF-A0A8J7A8K3-F1
#
_entry.id   AF-A0A8J7A8K3-F1
#
_cell.length_a   1.000
_cell.length_b   1.000
_cell.length_c   1.000
_cell.angle_alpha   90.00
_cell.angle_beta   90.00
_cell.angle_gamma   90.00
#
_symmetry.space_group_name_H-M   'P 1'
#
loop_
_entity.id
_entity.type
_entity.pdbx_description
1 polymer ?
#
loop_
_entity_poly.entity_id
_entity_poly.type
_entity_poly.pdbx_seq_one_letter_code
_entity_poly.pdbx_strand_id
1 'polypeptide(L)'
;MLRQISLGTLGLTIGSILTIIGFVAYAVNNATLNLVGFFYGIPLLLGGLALKANELKPIPFSQITTPSILMLREQQATVTQNKIRKDITRYCYGQDAHLDTALSFLGLSPTDEERPIVTGLRETEVNGSYILILEFDSPLIQIDMWQKKQEKMTSFFGPGVKVEITQPDEKKIELALITTQKESIVNSQ
;
A
#
# COMPACT_ATOMS: atom_id res chain seq x y z
N MET A 1 6.69 12.30 2.45
CA MET A 1 6.34 12.59 3.84
C MET A 1 4.82 12.69 4.05
N LEU A 2 4.08 13.51 3.28
CA LEU A 2 2.60 13.61 3.43
C LEU A 2 1.84 12.28 3.28
N ARG A 3 2.32 11.36 2.43
CA ARG A 3 1.68 10.05 2.17
C ARG A 3 1.73 9.05 3.34
N GLN A 4 2.56 9.31 4.34
CA GLN A 4 2.64 8.50 5.56
C GLN A 4 1.87 9.11 6.74
N ILE A 5 1.17 10.23 6.52
CA ILE A 5 0.31 10.86 7.51
C ILE A 5 -1.13 10.58 7.10
N SER A 6 -1.93 10.09 8.05
CA SER A 6 -3.36 9.90 7.87
C SER A 6 -4.05 11.26 7.71
N LEU A 7 -4.56 11.53 6.50
CA LEU A 7 -5.37 12.71 6.19
C LEU A 7 -6.70 12.68 6.94
N GLY A 8 -7.28 11.50 7.15
CA GLY A 8 -8.46 11.34 8.00
C GLY A 8 -8.18 11.79 9.43
N THR A 9 -7.11 11.30 10.04
CA THR A 9 -6.71 11.70 11.40
C THR A 9 -6.32 13.18 11.47
N LEU A 10 -5.67 13.72 10.44
CA LEU A 10 -5.32 15.14 10.37
C LEU A 10 -6.58 16.03 10.29
N GLY A 11 -7.53 15.69 9.42
CA GLY A 11 -8.80 16.40 9.31
C GLY A 11 -9.62 16.31 10.60
N LEU A 12 -9.65 15.13 11.23
CA LEU A 12 -10.29 14.94 12.53
C LEU A 12 -9.67 15.82 13.61
N THR A 13 -8.34 15.79 13.76
CA THR A 13 -7.65 16.54 14.82
C THR A 13 -7.82 18.04 14.66
N ILE A 14 -7.53 18.58 13.48
CA ILE A 14 -7.67 20.02 13.22
C ILE A 14 -9.15 20.43 13.25
N GLY A 15 -10.03 19.64 12.63
CA GLY A 15 -11.47 19.88 12.61
C GLY A 15 -12.06 19.92 14.02
N SER A 16 -11.75 18.93 14.86
CA SER A 16 -12.20 18.89 16.26
C SER A 16 -11.73 20.12 17.05
N ILE A 17 -10.45 20.52 16.92
CA ILE A 17 -9.92 21.70 17.61
C ILE A 17 -10.70 22.95 17.20
N LEU A 18 -10.88 23.19 15.90
CA LEU A 18 -11.61 24.35 15.38
C LEU A 18 -13.09 24.34 15.80
N THR A 19 -13.74 23.17 15.77
CA THR A 19 -15.13 23.03 16.21
C THR A 19 -15.27 23.33 17.70
N ILE A 20 -14.37 22.83 18.56
CA ILE A 20 -14.37 23.14 20.01
C ILE A 20 -14.17 24.63 20.24
N ILE A 21 -13.21 25.27 19.55
CA ILE A 21 -13.02 26.73 19.61
C ILE A 21 -14.30 27.45 19.19
N GLY A 22 -14.99 26.99 18.15
CA GLY A 22 -16.26 27.55 17.70
C GLY A 22 -17.35 27.49 18.79
N PHE A 23 -17.46 26.37 19.50
CA PHE A 23 -18.40 26.23 20.62
C PHE A 23 -18.03 27.11 21.82
N VAL A 24 -16.75 27.20 22.18
CA VAL A 24 -16.29 28.09 23.26
C VAL A 24 -16.56 29.55 22.89
N ALA A 25 -16.25 29.96 21.66
CA ALA A 25 -16.49 31.30 21.15
C ALA A 25 -17.99 31.66 21.14
N TYR A 26 -18.85 30.70 20.80
CA TYR A 26 -20.30 30.85 20.91
C TYR A 26 -20.72 31.15 22.35
N ALA A 27 -20.24 30.37 23.31
CA ALA A 27 -20.58 30.52 24.73
C ALA A 27 -20.16 31.87 25.33
N VAL A 28 -19.07 32.47 24.82
CA VAL A 28 -18.58 33.80 25.27
C VAL A 28 -19.05 34.96 24.38
N ASN A 29 -20.03 34.73 23.49
CA ASN A 29 -20.58 35.71 22.54
C ASN A 29 -19.54 36.34 21.58
N ASN A 30 -18.48 35.60 21.22
CA ASN A 30 -17.53 36.03 20.20
C ASN A 30 -17.94 35.52 18.82
N ALA A 31 -18.77 36.31 18.12
CA ALA A 31 -19.36 35.93 16.84
C ALA A 31 -18.32 35.65 15.74
N THR A 32 -17.23 36.42 15.67
CA THR A 32 -16.20 36.26 14.63
C THR A 32 -15.47 34.92 14.76
N LEU A 33 -15.01 34.57 15.96
CA LEU A 33 -14.34 33.28 16.19
C LEU A 33 -15.30 32.10 16.10
N ASN A 34 -16.55 32.27 16.53
CA ASN A 34 -17.58 31.24 16.36
C ASN A 34 -17.79 30.91 14.89
N LEU A 35 -17.94 31.93 14.04
CA LEU A 35 -18.14 31.76 12.60
C LEU A 35 -16.99 30.96 11.98
N VAL A 36 -15.74 31.33 12.28
CA VAL A 36 -14.55 30.62 11.78
C VAL A 36 -14.53 29.18 12.28
N GLY A 37 -14.76 28.96 13.58
CA GLY A 37 -14.75 27.62 14.17
C GLY A 37 -15.81 26.70 13.55
N PHE A 38 -17.01 27.20 13.25
CA PHE A 38 -18.06 26.39 12.65
C PHE A 38 -17.89 26.21 11.14
N PHE A 39 -17.62 27.27 10.37
CA PHE A 39 -17.53 27.19 8.91
C PHE A 39 -16.33 26.38 8.42
N TYR A 40 -15.23 26.37 9.17
CA TYR A 40 -14.04 25.59 8.80
C TYR A 40 -13.91 24.32 9.63
N GLY A 41 -14.22 24.37 10.93
CA GLY A 41 -14.06 23.23 11.82
C GLY A 41 -15.04 22.10 11.52
N ILE A 42 -16.34 22.39 11.40
CA ILE A 42 -17.36 21.33 11.20
C ILE A 42 -17.15 20.62 9.84
N PRO A 43 -16.99 21.32 8.70
CA PRO A 43 -16.73 20.64 7.44
C PRO A 43 -15.42 19.85 7.45
N LEU A 44 -14.36 20.37 8.08
CA LEU A 44 -13.09 19.65 8.18
C LEU A 44 -13.20 18.40 9.07
N LEU A 45 -13.95 18.49 10.17
CA LEU A 45 -14.23 17.37 11.06
C LEU A 45 -15.04 16.28 10.34
N LEU A 46 -16.11 16.66 9.64
CA LEU A 46 -16.93 15.73 8.86
C LEU A 46 -16.14 15.09 7.71
N GLY A 47 -15.34 15.89 6.99
CA GLY A 47 -14.43 15.39 5.97
C GLY A 47 -13.38 14.42 6.56
N GLY A 48 -12.82 14.75 7.73
CA GLY A 48 -11.93 13.87 8.47
C GLY A 48 -12.57 12.55 8.86
N LEU A 49 -13.81 12.56 9.35
CA LEU A 49 -14.58 11.36 9.67
C LEU A 49 -14.82 10.50 8.42
N ALA A 50 -15.24 11.11 7.32
CA ALA A 50 -15.49 10.41 6.06
C ALA A 50 -14.23 9.74 5.51
N LEU A 51 -13.09 10.45 5.52
CA LEU A 51 -11.80 9.89 5.13
C LEU A 51 -11.37 8.77 6.07
N LYS A 52 -11.53 8.95 7.39
CA LYS A 52 -11.10 7.96 8.38
C LYS A 52 -11.90 6.66 8.26
N ALA A 53 -13.19 6.74 7.95
CA ALA A 53 -14.05 5.59 7.75
C ALA A 53 -13.65 4.74 6.53
N ASN A 54 -13.04 5.36 5.52
CA ASN A 54 -12.63 4.69 4.28
C ASN A 54 -11.10 4.62 4.14
N GLU A 55 -10.38 4.68 5.27
CA GLU A 55 -8.92 4.73 5.31
C GLU A 55 -8.31 3.34 5.29
N LEU A 56 -7.44 3.10 4.32
CA LEU A 56 -6.59 1.93 4.26
C LEU A 56 -5.19 2.28 4.76
N LYS A 57 -4.72 1.53 5.77
CA LYS A 57 -3.43 1.78 6.43
C LYS A 57 -2.26 1.33 5.55
N PRO A 58 -1.08 2.00 5.64
CA PRO A 58 0.15 1.51 5.03
C PRO A 58 0.51 0.10 5.49
N ILE A 59 0.99 -0.72 4.56
CA ILE A 59 1.58 -2.03 4.85
C ILE A 59 2.97 -1.83 5.47
N PRO A 60 3.24 -2.45 6.63
CA PRO A 60 4.55 -2.37 7.27
C PRO A 60 5.57 -3.23 6.54
N PHE A 61 6.85 -2.87 6.70
CA PHE A 61 7.93 -3.78 6.36
C PHE A 61 8.00 -4.87 7.42
N SER A 62 7.92 -6.14 7.02
CA SER A 62 8.03 -7.28 7.95
C SER A 62 9.45 -7.47 8.48
N GLN A 63 10.44 -6.95 7.74
CA GLN A 63 11.85 -6.96 8.10
C GLN A 63 12.48 -5.59 7.83
N ILE A 64 13.49 -5.23 8.62
CA ILE A 64 14.25 -3.99 8.41
C ILE A 64 15.06 -4.15 7.12
N THR A 65 14.86 -3.24 6.16
CA THR A 65 15.68 -3.25 4.94
C THR A 65 17.09 -2.77 5.26
N THR A 66 18.08 -3.62 5.01
CA THR A 66 19.50 -3.29 5.24
C THR A 66 20.01 -2.25 4.23
N PRO A 67 21.09 -1.53 4.55
CA PRO A 67 21.71 -0.57 3.62
C PRO A 67 22.12 -1.18 2.28
N SER A 68 22.59 -2.44 2.26
CA SER A 68 22.96 -3.13 1.02
C SER A 68 21.74 -3.34 0.11
N ILE A 69 20.60 -3.77 0.67
CA ILE A 69 19.36 -3.97 -0.08
C ILE A 69 18.77 -2.63 -0.55
N LEU A 70 18.93 -1.56 0.25
CA LEU A 70 18.58 -0.20 -0.15
C LEU A 70 19.36 0.25 -1.40
N MET A 71 20.67 0.02 -1.43
CA MET A 71 21.49 0.32 -2.62
C MET A 71 21.03 -0.48 -3.85
N LEU A 72 20.74 -1.78 -3.69
CA LEU A 72 20.21 -2.61 -4.77
C LEU A 72 18.86 -2.10 -5.28
N ARG A 73 17.99 -1.65 -4.38
CA ARG A 73 16.71 -1.03 -4.78
C ARG A 73 16.93 0.21 -5.65
N GLU A 74 17.84 1.08 -5.26
CA GLU A 74 18.13 2.31 -6.01
C GLU A 74 18.72 2.01 -7.39
N GLN A 75 19.52 0.95 -7.51
CA GLN A 75 20.19 0.57 -8.75
C GLN A 75 19.32 -0.29 -9.68
N GLN A 76 18.50 -1.18 -9.13
CA GLN A 76 17.90 -2.28 -9.90
C GLN A 76 16.36 -2.32 -9.83
N ALA A 77 15.72 -1.66 -8.87
CA ALA A 77 14.27 -1.80 -8.73
C ALA A 77 13.54 -1.23 -9.94
N THR A 78 12.67 -2.04 -10.54
CA THR A 78 11.88 -1.64 -11.70
C THR A 78 10.88 -0.55 -11.33
N VAL A 79 10.38 0.15 -12.35
CA VAL A 79 9.32 1.15 -12.16
C VAL A 79 8.09 0.51 -11.49
N THR A 80 7.74 -0.72 -11.87
CA THR A 80 6.61 -1.45 -11.29
C THR A 80 6.83 -1.78 -9.81
N GLN A 81 7.99 -2.36 -9.45
CA GLN A 81 8.30 -2.65 -8.04
C GLN A 81 8.26 -1.38 -7.18
N ASN A 82 8.84 -0.27 -7.68
CA ASN A 82 8.81 1.01 -6.99
C ASN A 82 7.39 1.58 -6.85
N LYS A 83 6.54 1.43 -7.87
CA LYS A 83 5.13 1.85 -7.81
C LYS A 83 4.38 1.03 -6.77
N ILE A 84 4.46 -0.29 -6.83
CA ILE A 84 3.79 -1.19 -5.87
C ILE A 84 4.22 -0.84 -4.44
N ARG A 85 5.53 -0.78 -4.17
CA ARG A 85 6.04 -0.45 -2.85
C ARG A 85 5.49 0.89 -2.35
N LYS A 86 5.55 1.94 -3.16
CA LYS A 86 5.05 3.28 -2.78
C LYS A 86 3.54 3.32 -2.60
N ASP A 87 2.81 2.47 -3.31
CA ASP A 87 1.35 2.44 -3.26
C ASP A 87 0.82 1.70 -2.03
N ILE A 88 1.45 0.58 -1.66
CA ILE A 88 1.03 -0.18 -0.48
C ILE A 88 1.57 0.41 0.83
N THR A 89 2.64 1.21 0.80
CA THR A 89 3.26 1.84 1.99
C THR A 89 2.74 3.24 2.29
N ARG A 90 1.59 3.63 1.74
CA ARG A 90 0.95 4.92 2.00
C ARG A 90 -0.49 4.72 2.50
N TYR A 91 -1.03 5.78 3.10
CA TYR A 91 -2.46 5.84 3.35
C TYR A 91 -3.20 5.97 2.02
N CYS A 92 -4.20 5.11 1.83
CA CYS A 92 -5.12 5.12 0.70
C CYS A 92 -6.55 5.33 1.22
N TYR A 93 -7.43 5.82 0.35
CA TYR A 93 -8.82 6.12 0.71
C TYR A 93 -9.77 5.61 -0.38
N GLY A 94 -10.87 4.99 0.03
CA GLY A 94 -11.91 4.50 -0.89
C GLY A 94 -11.52 3.23 -1.65
N GLN A 95 -10.62 2.43 -1.09
CA GLN A 95 -10.26 1.09 -1.58
C GLN A 95 -10.46 0.10 -0.45
N ASP A 96 -11.02 -1.07 -0.75
CA ASP A 96 -11.28 -2.09 0.27
C ASP A 96 -10.00 -2.83 0.70
N ALA A 97 -9.05 -3.00 -0.22
CA ALA A 97 -7.77 -3.65 0.05
C ALA A 97 -6.65 -3.13 -0.87
N HIS A 98 -5.40 -3.32 -0.44
CA HIS A 98 -4.23 -3.04 -1.27
C HIS A 98 -4.19 -4.01 -2.44
N LEU A 99 -3.81 -3.52 -3.63
CA LEU A 99 -3.77 -4.30 -4.88
C LEU A 99 -5.11 -4.90 -5.33
N ASP A 100 -6.25 -4.43 -4.80
CA ASP A 100 -7.58 -4.92 -5.15
C ASP A 100 -7.80 -5.05 -6.67
N THR A 101 -7.63 -3.96 -7.43
CA THR A 101 -7.81 -3.98 -8.89
C THR A 101 -6.88 -5.00 -9.58
N ALA A 102 -5.66 -5.18 -9.07
CA ALA A 102 -4.71 -6.14 -9.63
C ALA A 102 -5.15 -7.59 -9.32
N LEU A 103 -5.55 -7.89 -8.09
CA LEU A 103 -6.04 -9.22 -7.70
C LEU A 103 -7.33 -9.57 -8.45
N SER A 104 -8.25 -8.62 -8.58
CA SER A 104 -9.47 -8.74 -9.39
C SER A 104 -9.14 -9.04 -10.86
N PHE A 105 -8.21 -8.31 -11.47
CA PHE A 105 -7.75 -8.57 -12.84
C PHE A 105 -7.10 -9.96 -13.01
N LEU A 106 -6.38 -10.42 -11.99
CA LEU A 106 -5.74 -11.74 -11.97
C LEU A 106 -6.74 -12.88 -11.70
N GLY A 107 -7.96 -12.56 -11.28
CA GLY A 107 -8.98 -13.53 -10.89
C GLY A 107 -8.69 -14.19 -9.54
N LEU A 108 -8.02 -13.45 -8.65
CA LEU A 108 -7.71 -13.83 -7.26
C LEU A 108 -8.56 -13.04 -6.25
N SER A 109 -9.67 -12.47 -6.70
CA SER A 109 -10.67 -11.83 -5.85
C SER A 109 -12.07 -12.22 -6.33
N PRO A 110 -12.47 -13.50 -6.18
CA PRO A 110 -13.81 -13.95 -6.58
C PRO A 110 -14.91 -13.24 -5.79
N THR A 111 -14.68 -13.01 -4.49
CA THR A 111 -15.52 -12.23 -3.59
C THR A 111 -14.63 -11.38 -2.67
N ASP A 112 -15.20 -10.39 -1.99
CA ASP A 112 -14.46 -9.55 -1.05
C ASP A 112 -13.97 -10.34 0.18
N GLU A 113 -14.71 -11.38 0.60
CA GLU A 113 -14.36 -12.23 1.73
C GLU A 113 -13.23 -13.22 1.40
N GLU A 114 -13.19 -13.72 0.16
CA GLU A 114 -12.17 -14.65 -0.32
C GLU A 114 -10.89 -13.95 -0.80
N ARG A 115 -10.92 -12.63 -0.92
CA ARG A 115 -9.80 -11.82 -1.41
C ARG A 115 -8.58 -11.94 -0.49
N PRO A 116 -7.40 -12.28 -1.01
CA PRO A 116 -6.15 -12.23 -0.27
C PRO A 116 -5.80 -10.80 0.14
N ILE A 117 -5.29 -10.63 1.36
CA ILE A 117 -4.96 -9.32 1.93
C ILE A 117 -3.45 -9.22 2.09
N VAL A 118 -2.84 -8.17 1.54
CA VAL A 118 -1.42 -7.88 1.81
C VAL A 118 -1.28 -7.50 3.29
N THR A 119 -0.46 -8.23 4.03
CA THR A 119 -0.21 -8.01 5.47
C THR A 119 1.18 -7.49 5.75
N GLY A 120 2.13 -7.77 4.85
CA GLY A 120 3.52 -7.38 5.00
C GLY A 120 4.22 -7.19 3.67
N LEU A 121 5.36 -6.54 3.72
CA LEU A 121 6.26 -6.42 2.60
C LEU A 121 7.70 -6.56 3.11
N ARG A 122 8.58 -7.17 2.32
CA ARG A 122 10.01 -7.17 2.61
C ARG A 122 10.82 -7.05 1.34
N GLU A 123 12.05 -6.63 1.52
CA GLU A 123 13.01 -6.47 0.45
C GLU A 123 14.20 -7.35 0.77
N THR A 124 14.65 -8.10 -0.23
CA THR A 124 15.77 -9.02 -0.09
C THR A 124 16.60 -9.02 -1.37
N GLU A 125 17.66 -9.81 -1.34
CA GLU A 125 18.52 -10.08 -2.48
C GLU A 125 18.70 -11.58 -2.63
N VAL A 126 18.69 -12.06 -3.88
CA VAL A 126 19.11 -13.41 -4.25
C VAL A 126 19.98 -13.29 -5.49
N ASN A 127 21.19 -13.84 -5.43
CA ASN A 127 22.15 -13.88 -6.54
C ASN A 127 22.44 -12.48 -7.12
N GLY A 128 22.53 -11.45 -6.28
CA GLY A 128 22.76 -10.06 -6.67
C GLY A 128 21.56 -9.33 -7.25
N SER A 129 20.40 -10.00 -7.37
CA SER A 129 19.17 -9.38 -7.86
C SER A 129 18.31 -8.86 -6.70
N TYR A 130 17.84 -7.62 -6.84
CA TYR A 130 16.85 -7.04 -5.97
C TYR A 130 15.51 -7.78 -6.04
N ILE A 131 14.91 -8.05 -4.88
CA ILE A 131 13.60 -8.72 -4.77
C ILE A 131 12.70 -7.91 -3.84
N LEU A 132 11.48 -7.66 -4.32
CA LEU A 132 10.38 -7.14 -3.52
C LEU A 132 9.40 -8.28 -3.24
N ILE A 133 9.24 -8.67 -1.98
CA ILE A 133 8.32 -9.73 -1.56
C ILE A 133 7.08 -9.09 -0.95
N LEU A 134 5.92 -9.50 -1.44
CA LEU A 134 4.63 -9.15 -0.86
C LEU A 134 4.09 -10.36 -0.08
N GLU A 135 3.70 -10.14 1.16
CA GLU A 135 3.20 -11.16 2.06
C GLU A 135 1.68 -11.04 2.14
N PHE A 136 0.97 -12.07 1.71
CA PHE A 136 -0.47 -12.14 1.69
C PHE A 136 -0.99 -13.10 2.76
N ASP A 137 -2.04 -12.70 3.45
CA ASP A 137 -2.97 -13.63 4.11
C ASP A 137 -4.01 -14.06 3.08
N SER A 138 -4.09 -15.36 2.82
CA SER A 138 -4.86 -16.00 1.75
C SER A 138 -5.47 -17.32 2.25
N PRO A 139 -6.36 -17.28 3.27
CA PRO A 139 -6.90 -18.50 3.87
C PRO A 139 -7.86 -19.27 2.96
N LEU A 140 -8.43 -18.62 1.94
CA LEU A 140 -9.50 -19.18 1.10
C LEU A 140 -9.04 -19.48 -0.33
N ILE A 141 -7.90 -18.97 -0.76
CA ILE A 141 -7.32 -19.24 -2.08
C ILE A 141 -6.06 -20.08 -1.94
N GLN A 142 -6.11 -21.31 -2.45
CA GLN A 142 -5.00 -22.26 -2.42
C GLN A 142 -3.83 -21.84 -3.32
N ILE A 143 -2.61 -22.25 -2.96
CA ILE A 143 -1.38 -21.97 -3.72
C ILE A 143 -1.46 -22.40 -5.20
N ASP A 144 -2.13 -23.49 -5.52
CA ASP A 144 -2.28 -23.97 -6.90
C ASP A 144 -2.99 -22.95 -7.79
N MET A 145 -3.97 -22.23 -7.23
CA MET A 145 -4.68 -21.17 -7.96
C MET A 145 -3.76 -19.98 -8.24
N TRP A 146 -2.90 -19.63 -7.28
CA TRP A 146 -1.89 -18.60 -7.44
C TRP A 146 -0.86 -18.99 -8.50
N GLN A 147 -0.31 -20.21 -8.43
CA GLN A 147 0.69 -20.72 -9.37
C GLN A 147 0.16 -20.76 -10.81
N LYS A 148 -1.11 -21.15 -11.01
CA LYS A 148 -1.76 -21.08 -12.34
C LYS A 148 -1.82 -19.66 -12.93
N LYS A 149 -1.69 -18.62 -12.10
CA LYS A 149 -1.67 -17.21 -12.53
C LYS A 149 -0.27 -16.62 -12.63
N GLN A 150 0.80 -17.36 -12.30
CA GLN A 150 2.17 -16.85 -12.24
C GLN A 150 2.64 -16.23 -13.57
N GLU A 151 2.36 -16.87 -14.70
CA GLU A 151 2.70 -16.34 -16.03
C GLU A 151 1.93 -15.04 -16.33
N LYS A 152 0.62 -15.04 -16.03
CA LYS A 152 -0.24 -13.86 -16.19
C LYS A 152 0.23 -12.70 -15.30
N MET A 153 0.63 -12.98 -14.06
CA MET A 153 1.22 -12.00 -13.14
C MET A 153 2.51 -11.42 -13.67
N THR A 154 3.40 -12.28 -14.19
CA THR A 154 4.68 -11.86 -14.76
C THR A 154 4.46 -10.89 -15.93
N SER A 155 3.52 -11.22 -16.81
CA SER A 155 3.10 -10.32 -17.90
C SER A 155 2.46 -9.02 -17.37
N PHE A 156 1.60 -9.10 -16.36
CA PHE A 156 0.91 -7.95 -15.76
C PHE A 156 1.86 -6.95 -15.10
N PHE A 157 2.85 -7.42 -14.34
CA PHE A 157 3.83 -6.55 -13.69
C PHE A 157 4.85 -5.96 -14.67
N GLY A 158 4.91 -6.51 -15.89
CA GLY A 158 5.65 -5.95 -17.00
C GLY A 158 7.11 -6.40 -17.05
N PRO A 159 7.89 -5.85 -18.01
CA PRO A 159 9.23 -6.32 -18.30
C PRO A 159 10.20 -6.07 -17.15
N GLY A 160 11.23 -6.91 -17.04
CA GLY A 160 12.27 -6.78 -16.02
C GLY A 160 11.88 -7.33 -14.64
N VAL A 161 10.71 -7.97 -14.52
CA VAL A 161 10.24 -8.61 -13.30
C VAL A 161 9.90 -10.06 -13.60
N LYS A 162 10.45 -10.98 -12.81
CA LYS A 162 10.00 -12.36 -12.71
C LYS A 162 9.20 -12.52 -11.43
N VAL A 163 8.09 -13.24 -11.51
CA VAL A 163 7.25 -13.54 -10.34
C VAL A 163 7.54 -14.95 -9.86
N GLU A 164 7.80 -15.11 -8.58
CA GLU A 164 7.83 -16.42 -7.91
C GLU A 164 6.81 -16.42 -6.77
N ILE A 165 6.15 -17.56 -6.56
CA ILE A 165 5.07 -17.71 -5.58
C ILE A 165 5.44 -18.85 -4.64
N THR A 166 5.50 -18.55 -3.35
CA THR A 166 5.79 -19.52 -2.30
C THR A 166 4.70 -19.48 -1.22
N GLN A 167 4.56 -20.57 -0.48
CA GLN A 167 3.60 -20.70 0.60
C GLN A 167 4.36 -21.04 1.90
N PRO A 168 4.77 -20.04 2.69
CA PRO A 168 5.48 -20.28 3.95
C PRO A 168 4.59 -20.91 5.03
N ASP A 169 3.27 -20.74 4.95
CA ASP A 169 2.27 -21.23 5.90
C ASP A 169 0.97 -21.55 5.14
N GLU A 170 0.10 -22.42 5.68
CA GLU A 170 -1.15 -22.87 5.07
C GLU A 170 -2.02 -21.71 4.59
N LYS A 171 -2.05 -20.61 5.36
CA LYS A 171 -2.87 -19.42 5.06
C LYS A 171 -2.06 -18.26 4.48
N LYS A 172 -0.75 -18.41 4.26
CA LYS A 172 0.10 -17.30 3.80
C LYS A 172 0.69 -17.58 2.44
N ILE A 173 0.62 -16.57 1.57
CA ILE A 173 1.27 -16.61 0.26
C ILE A 173 2.30 -15.50 0.18
N GLU A 174 3.46 -15.82 -0.37
CA GLU A 174 4.50 -14.85 -0.68
C GLU A 174 4.60 -14.71 -2.19
N LEU A 175 4.54 -13.46 -2.65
CA LEU A 175 4.73 -13.09 -4.04
C LEU A 175 6.07 -12.36 -4.16
N ALA A 176 7.09 -13.05 -4.65
CA ALA A 176 8.39 -12.49 -4.90
C ALA A 176 8.45 -11.87 -6.30
N LEU A 177 8.64 -10.56 -6.36
CA LEU A 177 8.91 -9.81 -7.59
C LEU A 177 10.42 -9.64 -7.71
N ILE A 178 11.04 -10.51 -8.50
CA ILE A 178 12.49 -10.60 -8.69
C ILE A 178 12.88 -9.73 -9.89
N THR A 179 13.82 -8.82 -9.70
CA THR A 179 14.37 -8.08 -10.83
C THR A 179 15.17 -9.02 -11.72
N THR A 180 14.76 -9.12 -12.99
CA THR A 180 15.59 -9.73 -14.02
C THR A 180 16.39 -8.61 -14.65
N GLN A 181 17.70 -8.56 -14.36
CA GLN A 181 18.58 -7.72 -15.14
C GLN A 181 18.47 -8.19 -16.59
N LYS A 182 18.04 -7.31 -17.50
CA LYS A 182 18.18 -7.59 -18.92
C LYS A 182 19.67 -7.73 -19.13
N GLU A 183 20.13 -8.97 -19.32
CA GLU A 183 21.50 -9.30 -19.66
C GLU A 183 21.88 -8.32 -20.78
N SER A 184 22.73 -7.34 -20.43
CA SER A 184 23.32 -6.48 -21.42
C SER A 184 24.10 -7.43 -22.30
N ILE A 185 23.56 -7.71 -23.48
CA ILE A 185 24.25 -8.48 -24.51
C ILE A 185 25.51 -7.68 -24.79
N VAL A 186 26.59 -8.04 -24.09
CA VAL A 186 27.96 -7.77 -24.51
C VAL A 186 28.15 -8.68 -25.71
N ASN A 187 27.64 -8.23 -26.86
CA ASN A 187 28.21 -8.67 -28.12
C ASN A 187 29.50 -7.88 -28.26
N SER A 188 30.57 -8.47 -27.75
CA SER A 188 31.90 -8.26 -28.29
C SER A 188 31.87 -8.67 -29.76
N GLN A 189 31.84 -7.70 -30.67
CA GLN A 189 32.53 -7.73 -31.97
C GLN A 189 32.93 -6.30 -32.34
#